data_AF-A0A7S2FXZ3-F1
#
_entry.id   AF-A0A7S2FXZ3-F1
#
_cell.length_a   1.000
_cell.length_b   1.000
_cell.length_c   1.000
_cell.angle_alpha   90.00
_cell.angle_beta   90.00
_cell.angle_gamma   90.00
#
_symmetry.space_group_name_H-M   'P 1'
#
loop_
_entity.id
_entity.type
_entity.pdbx_description
1 polymer ?
#
loop_
_entity_poly.entity_id
_entity_poly.type
_entity_poly.pdbx_seq_one_letter_code
_entity_poly.pdbx_strand_id
1 'polypeptide(L)'
;GKWRGHPTHQIQEAQQPAKCYTTLLFKDQNLTYMRRAFEDDIAMVKIWASKMLSLTSLPIIIMHAQVDARALLQPIDPESRLQYRAVDFVRGGYWKKWPHYRYMHTKLQTWTSPCTQALFVDYDSVPLRNFDKVL
;
A
#
# COMPACT_ATOMS: atom_id res chain seq x y z
N GLY A 1 47.85 -16.20 -18.43
CA GLY A 1 47.16 -16.19 -17.13
C GLY A 1 45.67 -16.33 -17.35
N LYS A 2 45.04 -17.34 -16.76
CA LYS A 2 43.59 -17.59 -16.86
C LYS A 2 42.84 -16.55 -16.02
N TRP A 3 42.05 -15.69 -16.65
CA TRP A 3 41.08 -14.84 -15.95
C TRP A 3 39.86 -15.71 -15.61
N ARG A 4 39.66 -15.96 -14.32
CA ARG A 4 38.52 -16.70 -13.79
C ARG A 4 37.28 -15.82 -13.90
N GLY A 5 36.22 -16.38 -14.45
CA GLY A 5 34.91 -15.74 -14.52
C GLY A 5 34.41 -15.37 -13.12
N HIS A 6 33.96 -14.14 -12.98
CA HIS A 6 33.14 -13.75 -11.85
C HIS A 6 31.78 -14.47 -11.94
N PRO A 7 31.23 -14.98 -10.82
CA PRO A 7 29.89 -15.51 -10.81
C PRO A 7 28.92 -14.34 -11.03
N THR A 8 28.25 -14.35 -12.17
CA THR A 8 27.08 -13.50 -12.41
C THR A 8 26.04 -13.92 -11.38
N HIS A 9 25.81 -13.08 -10.37
CA HIS A 9 24.62 -13.19 -9.53
C HIS A 9 23.42 -13.10 -10.48
N GLN A 10 22.80 -14.24 -10.78
CA GLN A 10 21.46 -14.26 -11.35
C GLN A 10 20.56 -13.65 -10.29
N ILE A 11 20.27 -12.35 -10.45
CA ILE A 11 19.11 -11.75 -9.81
C ILE A 11 17.95 -12.52 -10.40
N GLN A 12 17.40 -13.47 -9.64
CA GLN A 12 16.11 -14.05 -9.94
C GLN A 12 15.13 -12.88 -9.97
N GLU A 13 14.71 -12.48 -11.17
CA GLU A 13 13.55 -11.63 -11.35
C GLU A 13 12.38 -12.40 -10.73
N ALA A 14 12.06 -12.08 -9.47
CA ALA A 14 10.81 -12.51 -8.87
C ALA A 14 9.71 -12.03 -9.81
N GLN A 15 8.98 -12.97 -10.42
CA GLN A 15 7.87 -12.65 -11.31
C GLN A 15 6.98 -11.64 -10.60
N GLN A 16 6.90 -10.42 -11.16
CA GLN A 16 6.02 -9.39 -10.63
C GLN A 16 4.62 -9.96 -10.49
N PRO A 17 3.94 -9.79 -9.34
CA PRO A 17 2.59 -10.29 -9.18
C PRO A 17 1.68 -9.70 -10.27
N ALA A 18 0.91 -10.55 -10.95
CA ALA A 18 0.10 -10.09 -12.08
C ALA A 18 -0.97 -9.06 -11.65
N LYS A 19 -1.60 -9.29 -10.49
CA LYS A 19 -2.73 -8.49 -10.00
C LYS A 19 -2.62 -8.30 -8.49
N CYS A 20 -2.97 -7.14 -7.97
CA CYS A 20 -3.05 -6.93 -6.52
C CYS A 20 -4.06 -5.86 -6.13
N TYR A 21 -4.40 -5.85 -4.84
CA TYR A 21 -5.13 -4.77 -4.21
C TYR A 21 -4.19 -3.85 -3.47
N THR A 22 -4.55 -2.59 -3.40
CA THR A 22 -3.77 -1.60 -2.66
C THR A 22 -4.68 -0.63 -1.92
N THR A 23 -4.21 -0.20 -0.76
CA THR A 23 -4.81 0.90 0.00
C THR A 23 -3.69 1.80 0.53
N LEU A 24 -4.06 2.93 1.13
CA LEU A 24 -3.11 3.90 1.69
C LEU A 24 -3.44 4.21 3.15
N LEU A 25 -2.52 3.89 4.06
CA LEU A 25 -2.52 4.42 5.43
C LEU A 25 -1.60 5.65 5.51
N PHE A 26 -2.15 6.78 5.89
CA PHE A 26 -1.45 8.06 5.84
C PHE A 26 -1.79 8.91 7.07
N LYS A 27 -0.78 9.57 7.66
CA LYS A 27 -0.97 10.55 8.73
C LYS A 27 -0.31 11.87 8.33
N ASP A 28 -1.10 12.88 7.96
CA ASP A 28 -0.57 14.24 7.85
C ASP A 28 -0.39 14.82 9.26
N GLN A 29 0.70 15.55 9.48
CA GLN A 29 0.85 16.39 10.67
C GLN A 29 -0.07 17.62 10.61
N ASN A 30 -0.57 17.96 9.42
CA ASN A 30 -1.56 19.01 9.23
C ASN A 30 -2.98 18.51 9.58
N LEU A 31 -3.35 18.70 10.86
CA LEU A 31 -4.64 18.26 11.43
C LEU A 31 -5.87 18.96 10.83
N THR A 32 -5.70 20.02 10.04
CA THR A 32 -6.81 20.84 9.51
C THR A 32 -7.81 20.06 8.64
N TYR A 33 -7.44 18.87 8.14
CA TYR A 33 -8.29 18.05 7.29
C TYR A 33 -8.56 16.64 7.84
N MET A 34 -8.14 16.35 9.07
CA MET A 34 -8.47 15.09 9.72
C MET A 34 -9.94 15.11 10.15
N ARG A 35 -10.78 14.31 9.47
CA ARG A 35 -12.21 14.18 9.78
C ARG A 35 -12.49 13.29 10.99
N ARG A 36 -11.49 12.52 11.45
CA ARG A 36 -11.57 11.54 12.53
C ARG A 36 -10.20 11.32 13.17
N ALA A 37 -10.15 10.60 14.28
CA ALA A 37 -8.90 10.29 14.96
C ALA A 37 -8.06 9.30 14.12
N PHE A 38 -6.73 9.38 14.22
CA PHE A 38 -5.86 8.49 13.44
C PHE A 38 -6.00 7.02 13.90
N GLU A 39 -6.34 6.82 15.17
CA GLU A 39 -6.64 5.53 15.78
C GLU A 39 -7.83 4.85 15.07
N ASP A 40 -8.82 5.63 14.61
CA ASP A 40 -9.94 5.10 13.83
C ASP A 40 -9.46 4.61 12.46
N ASP A 41 -8.56 5.34 11.80
CA ASP A 41 -7.96 4.92 10.52
C ASP A 41 -7.21 3.60 10.66
N ILE A 42 -6.44 3.45 11.75
CA ILE A 42 -5.76 2.18 12.06
C ILE A 42 -6.81 1.06 12.18
N ALA A 43 -7.85 1.25 12.99
CA ALA A 43 -8.88 0.24 13.20
C ALA A 43 -9.60 -0.15 11.89
N MET A 44 -9.94 0.82 11.04
CA MET A 44 -10.56 0.54 9.75
C MET A 44 -9.64 -0.20 8.80
N VAL A 45 -8.37 0.18 8.70
CA VAL A 45 -7.39 -0.57 7.89
C VAL A 45 -7.25 -2.00 8.42
N LYS A 46 -7.29 -2.21 9.75
CA LYS A 46 -7.24 -3.56 10.32
C LYS A 46 -8.42 -4.44 9.91
N ILE A 47 -9.63 -3.88 9.97
CA ILE A 47 -10.86 -4.55 9.56
C ILE A 47 -10.84 -4.83 8.05
N TRP A 48 -10.47 -3.82 7.26
CA TRP A 48 -10.36 -3.93 5.80
C TRP A 48 -9.36 -5.01 5.39
N ALA A 49 -8.14 -5.00 5.94
CA ALA A 49 -7.10 -5.97 5.62
C ALA A 49 -7.53 -7.41 5.99
N SER A 50 -8.08 -7.60 7.18
CA SER A 50 -8.63 -8.90 7.61
C SER A 50 -9.72 -9.39 6.67
N LYS A 51 -10.62 -8.49 6.24
CA LYS A 51 -11.71 -8.84 5.31
C LYS A 51 -11.17 -9.18 3.93
N MET A 52 -10.26 -8.38 3.38
CA MET A 52 -9.61 -8.65 2.10
C MET A 52 -8.88 -10.00 2.11
N LEU A 53 -8.11 -10.30 3.16
CA LEU A 53 -7.40 -11.58 3.30
C LEU A 53 -8.35 -12.80 3.26
N SER A 54 -9.58 -12.65 3.77
CA SER A 54 -10.62 -13.69 3.70
C SER A 54 -11.34 -13.79 2.35
N LEU A 55 -11.29 -12.73 1.54
CA LEU A 55 -12.07 -12.61 0.32
C LEU A 55 -11.25 -12.87 -0.94
N THR A 56 -9.96 -12.57 -0.94
CA THR A 56 -9.10 -12.71 -2.11
C THR A 56 -7.89 -13.59 -1.82
N SER A 57 -7.35 -14.23 -2.86
CA SER A 57 -6.03 -14.87 -2.84
C SER A 57 -4.93 -13.96 -3.40
N LEU A 58 -5.29 -12.79 -3.95
CA LEU A 58 -4.34 -11.84 -4.52
C LEU A 58 -3.51 -11.15 -3.43
N PRO A 59 -2.28 -10.70 -3.76
CA PRO A 59 -1.49 -9.84 -2.88
C PRO A 59 -2.24 -8.56 -2.51
N ILE A 60 -2.03 -8.13 -1.27
CA ILE A 60 -2.58 -6.90 -0.71
C ILE A 60 -1.40 -6.01 -0.31
N ILE A 61 -1.36 -4.79 -0.83
CA ILE A 61 -0.30 -3.82 -0.57
C ILE A 61 -0.87 -2.66 0.22
N ILE A 62 -0.48 -2.56 1.48
CA ILE A 62 -0.74 -1.39 2.31
C ILE A 62 0.40 -0.41 2.04
N MET A 63 0.11 0.59 1.20
CA MET A 63 0.99 1.73 1.05
C MET A 63 0.92 2.57 2.32
N HIS A 64 2.05 3.13 2.74
CA HIS A 64 2.07 4.01 3.90
C HIS A 64 3.03 5.18 3.78
N ALA A 65 2.60 6.33 4.31
CA ALA A 65 3.39 7.55 4.32
C ALA A 65 3.25 8.25 5.68
N GLN A 66 4.38 8.76 6.19
CA GLN A 66 4.49 9.44 7.50
C GLN A 66 4.11 8.58 8.72
N VAL A 67 3.96 7.27 8.53
CA VAL A 67 3.69 6.28 9.58
C VAL A 67 4.37 4.95 9.26
N ASP A 68 4.61 4.13 10.28
CA ASP A 68 5.00 2.73 10.10
C ASP A 68 3.75 1.85 10.18
N ALA A 69 3.21 1.49 9.00
CA ALA A 69 2.03 0.64 8.93
C ALA A 69 2.29 -0.77 9.49
N ARG A 70 3.51 -1.31 9.34
CA ARG A 70 3.83 -2.65 9.84
C ARG A 70 3.73 -2.70 11.36
N ALA A 71 4.29 -1.71 12.06
CA ALA A 71 4.20 -1.62 13.51
C ALA A 71 2.75 -1.42 14.01
N LEU A 72 1.98 -0.56 13.33
CA LEU A 72 0.62 -0.22 13.76
C LEU A 72 -0.41 -1.34 13.52
N LEU A 73 -0.20 -2.11 12.46
CA LEU A 73 -1.16 -3.10 11.98
C LEU A 73 -0.90 -4.51 12.49
N GLN A 74 0.17 -4.75 13.25
CA GLN A 74 0.38 -6.03 13.90
C GLN A 74 -0.69 -6.32 15.01
N PRO A 75 -1.02 -7.61 15.23
CA PRO A 75 -0.74 -8.76 14.38
C PRO A 75 -1.88 -8.93 13.35
N ILE A 76 -1.72 -8.38 12.14
CA ILE A 76 -2.50 -8.82 11.00
C ILE A 76 -1.66 -9.82 10.23
N ASP A 77 -2.25 -11.00 10.12
CA ASP A 77 -1.85 -12.22 9.43
C ASP A 77 -0.38 -12.29 8.95
N PRO A 78 0.43 -13.22 9.49
CA PRO A 78 1.79 -13.45 9.01
C PRO A 78 1.87 -14.04 7.58
N GLU A 79 0.74 -14.28 6.90
CA GLU A 79 0.71 -14.77 5.53
C GLU A 79 1.48 -13.85 4.55
N SER A 80 2.17 -14.48 3.59
CA SER A 80 3.01 -13.86 2.55
C SER A 80 2.29 -12.88 1.62
N ARG A 81 0.96 -12.75 1.75
CA ARG A 81 0.10 -11.97 0.86
C ARG A 81 -0.05 -10.52 1.29
N LEU A 82 0.15 -10.19 2.56
CA LEU A 82 0.07 -8.82 3.05
C LEU A 82 1.44 -8.14 3.05
N GLN A 83 1.57 -7.11 2.22
CA GLN A 83 2.81 -6.36 2.05
C GLN A 83 2.62 -4.93 2.52
N TYR A 84 3.65 -4.40 3.19
CA TYR A 84 3.70 -3.01 3.63
C TYR A 84 4.75 -2.29 2.79
N ARG A 85 4.34 -1.21 2.13
CA ARG A 85 5.22 -0.44 1.26
C ARG A 85 5.23 1.03 1.66
N ALA A 86 6.40 1.51 2.05
CA ALA A 86 6.61 2.94 2.23
C ALA A 86 6.49 3.63 0.86
N VAL A 87 5.70 4.71 0.82
CA VAL A 87 5.53 5.58 -0.35
C VAL A 87 5.91 7.01 0.02
N ASP A 88 6.35 7.79 -0.97
CA ASP A 88 6.74 9.15 -0.66
C ASP A 88 5.54 9.99 -0.29
N PHE A 89 5.71 10.80 0.75
CA PHE A 89 4.77 11.85 1.05
C PHE A 89 4.99 13.00 0.07
N VAL A 90 4.16 13.05 -0.98
CA VAL A 90 4.26 14.08 -2.01
C VAL A 90 3.76 15.42 -1.47
N ARG A 91 4.72 16.22 -0.99
CA ARG A 91 4.53 17.64 -0.68
C ARG A 91 4.60 18.39 -2.02
N GLY A 92 3.49 18.45 -2.75
CA GLY A 92 3.43 19.10 -4.08
C GLY A 92 4.19 20.43 -4.08
N GLY A 93 5.10 20.59 -5.05
CA GLY A 93 6.07 21.70 -5.10
C GLY A 93 5.45 23.09 -5.32
N TYR A 94 4.13 23.18 -5.51
CA TYR A 94 3.43 24.43 -5.76
C TYR A 94 2.54 24.88 -4.58
N TRP A 95 3.16 25.56 -3.62
CA TRP A 95 2.64 26.70 -2.83
C TRP A 95 1.34 26.49 -2.03
N LYS A 96 1.45 26.30 -0.70
CA LYS A 96 0.56 26.75 0.42
C LYS A 96 -0.99 26.67 0.31
N LYS A 97 -1.60 26.27 -0.81
CA LYS A 97 -3.03 26.46 -1.12
C LYS A 97 -3.78 25.15 -1.37
N TRP A 98 -3.08 24.02 -1.50
CA TRP A 98 -3.73 22.74 -1.82
C TRP A 98 -3.27 21.58 -0.92
N PRO A 99 -3.25 21.75 0.41
CA PRO A 99 -2.94 20.65 1.33
C PRO A 99 -3.86 19.44 1.13
N HIS A 100 -5.08 19.64 0.65
CA HIS A 100 -6.03 18.57 0.35
C HIS A 100 -5.59 17.63 -0.79
N TYR A 101 -4.69 18.04 -1.68
CA TYR A 101 -4.16 17.15 -2.73
C TYR A 101 -3.00 16.27 -2.27
N ARG A 102 -2.42 16.50 -1.09
CA ARG A 102 -1.31 15.66 -0.58
C ARG A 102 -1.74 14.20 -0.45
N TYR A 103 -2.93 13.98 0.09
CA TYR A 103 -3.53 12.66 0.20
C TYR A 103 -3.75 12.05 -1.19
N MET A 104 -4.32 12.81 -2.12
CA MET A 104 -4.56 12.36 -3.50
C MET A 104 -3.24 11.98 -4.20
N HIS A 105 -2.22 12.84 -4.20
CA HIS A 105 -0.93 12.55 -4.83
C HIS A 105 -0.23 11.35 -4.20
N THR A 106 -0.37 11.15 -2.89
CA THR A 106 0.17 9.97 -2.21
C THR A 106 -0.56 8.69 -2.68
N LYS A 107 -1.89 8.75 -2.90
CA LYS A 107 -2.64 7.61 -3.50
C LYS A 107 -2.13 7.25 -4.90
N LEU A 108 -1.78 8.25 -5.71
CA LEU A 108 -1.26 8.02 -7.07
C LEU A 108 0.01 7.18 -7.10
N GLN A 109 0.73 7.02 -5.98
CA GLN A 109 1.85 6.08 -5.90
C GLN A 109 1.45 4.61 -6.09
N THR A 110 0.16 4.28 -6.08
CA THR A 110 -0.34 2.97 -6.55
C THR A 110 0.15 2.64 -7.96
N TRP A 111 0.34 3.62 -8.85
CA TRP A 111 0.90 3.37 -10.19
C TRP A 111 2.34 2.84 -10.17
N THR A 112 3.04 2.95 -9.05
CA THR A 112 4.39 2.42 -8.86
C THR A 112 4.41 1.05 -8.20
N SER A 113 3.23 0.46 -7.92
CA SER A 113 3.05 -0.87 -7.33
C SER A 113 3.89 -1.94 -8.07
N PRO A 114 4.44 -2.97 -7.39
CA PRO A 114 5.16 -4.05 -8.06
C PRO A 114 4.27 -4.93 -8.95
N CYS A 115 2.95 -4.69 -8.99
CA CYS A 115 1.99 -5.51 -9.72
C CYS A 115 1.75 -4.96 -11.12
N THR A 116 1.54 -5.83 -12.12
CA THR A 116 1.21 -5.37 -13.48
C THR A 116 -0.18 -4.72 -13.57
N GLN A 117 -1.07 -5.07 -12.65
CA GLN A 117 -2.38 -4.45 -12.49
C GLN A 117 -2.69 -4.29 -11.00
N ALA A 118 -3.18 -3.11 -10.61
CA ALA A 118 -3.49 -2.80 -9.23
C ALA A 118 -4.86 -2.14 -9.12
N LEU A 119 -5.69 -2.61 -8.20
CA LEU A 119 -6.94 -1.93 -7.84
C LEU A 119 -6.76 -1.24 -6.50
N PHE A 120 -6.84 0.09 -6.53
CA PHE A 120 -6.87 0.89 -5.32
C PHE A 120 -8.26 0.85 -4.70
N VAL A 121 -8.34 0.45 -3.44
CA VAL A 121 -9.57 0.43 -2.65
C VAL A 121 -9.30 1.19 -1.36
N ASP A 122 -10.03 2.29 -1.15
CA ASP A 122 -9.96 3.00 0.12
C ASP A 122 -10.39 2.06 1.25
N TYR A 123 -9.66 2.08 2.36
CA TYR A 123 -9.91 1.16 3.47
C TYR A 123 -11.25 1.40 4.19
N ASP A 124 -11.90 2.54 3.93
CA ASP A 124 -13.27 2.82 4.38
C ASP A 124 -14.35 2.23 3.44
N SER A 125 -13.93 1.62 2.34
CA SER A 125 -14.76 0.84 1.41
C SER A 125 -14.48 -0.65 1.61
N VAL A 126 -15.38 -1.35 2.31
CA VAL A 126 -15.22 -2.77 2.61
C VAL A 126 -16.03 -3.62 1.61
N PRO A 127 -15.38 -4.45 0.78
CA PRO A 127 -16.09 -5.32 -0.14
C PRO A 127 -16.84 -6.42 0.60
N LEU A 128 -18.07 -6.70 0.15
CA LEU A 128 -18.93 -7.73 0.75
C LEU A 128 -18.69 -9.13 0.19
N ARG A 129 -18.05 -9.24 -0.98
CA ARG A 129 -17.81 -10.49 -1.73
C ARG A 129 -16.45 -10.42 -2.42
N ASN A 130 -15.92 -11.57 -2.86
CA ASN A 130 -14.75 -11.61 -3.75
C ASN A 130 -15.07 -10.87 -5.06
N PHE A 131 -14.15 -10.03 -5.52
CA PHE A 131 -14.26 -9.24 -6.74
C PHE A 131 -12.96 -9.29 -7.55
N ASP A 132 -12.20 -10.37 -7.43
CA ASP A 132 -10.94 -10.60 -8.16
C ASP A 132 -11.15 -10.57 -9.67
N LYS A 133 -12.36 -10.87 -10.16
CA LYS A 133 -12.73 -10.78 -11.58
C LYS A 133 -12.75 -9.34 -12.13
N VAL A 134 -12.75 -8.33 -11.26
CA VAL A 134 -12.67 -6.90 -11.66
C VAL A 134 -11.23 -6.55 -12.06
N LEU A 135 -10.25 -7.27 -11.51
CA LEU A 135 -8.86 -7.23 -11.92
C LEU A 135 -8.65 -8.24 -13.05
#